data_AF-A0AAV5BZM1-F1
#
_entry.id   AF-A0AAV5BZM1-F1
#
_cell.length_a   1.000
_cell.length_b   1.000
_cell.length_c   1.000
_cell.angle_alpha   90.00
_cell.angle_beta   90.00
_cell.angle_gamma   90.00
#
_symmetry.space_group_name_H-M   'P 1'
#
loop_
_entity.id
_entity.type
_entity.pdbx_description
1 polymer ?
#
loop_
_entity_poly.entity_id
_entity_poly.type
_entity_poly.pdbx_seq_one_letter_code
_entity_poly.pdbx_strand_id
1 'polypeptide(L)'
;MQFPNICQKNCISWTLEWRFNSTDIVLTDHEIDEHATLLSLLEKHLSPGPWKDQLTQYRNTELRDLKLFIQKSAKESESPYRQLNVEEPLGKQLRGTLIVEYPTINVFLPSDNFDFEVEKTVNKLTKDEKPPDSTTDVPRPEGTEFHEEEIEEGEFAPDTQVIDLKDSGASQTNNLALVKIA
;
A
#
# COMPACT_ATOMS: atom_id res chain seq x y z
N MET A 1 11.17 22.93 -18.91
CA MET A 1 12.07 21.82 -18.55
C MET A 1 11.17 20.65 -18.19
N GLN A 2 11.13 19.63 -19.05
CA GLN A 2 10.39 18.40 -18.80
C GLN A 2 11.35 17.46 -18.07
N PHE A 3 11.08 17.09 -16.82
CA PHE A 3 11.81 15.98 -16.22
C PHE A 3 11.45 14.71 -17.01
N PRO A 4 12.41 13.89 -17.43
CA PRO A 4 12.10 12.64 -18.08
C PRO A 4 11.40 11.74 -17.05
N ASN A 5 10.16 11.33 -17.34
CA ASN A 5 9.47 10.27 -16.62
C ASN A 5 10.24 8.96 -16.87
N ILE A 6 11.22 8.65 -16.04
CA ILE A 6 11.91 7.36 -16.05
C ILE A 6 11.02 6.37 -15.29
N CYS A 7 9.86 6.04 -15.84
CA CYS A 7 9.18 4.81 -15.49
C CYS A 7 9.64 3.74 -16.49
N GLN A 8 10.90 3.31 -16.37
CA GLN A 8 11.43 2.17 -17.13
C GLN A 8 10.92 0.86 -16.50
N LYS A 9 9.81 0.36 -17.04
CA LYS A 9 9.28 -1.01 -16.98
C LYS A 9 8.87 -1.64 -15.63
N ASN A 10 9.33 -1.20 -14.45
CA ASN A 10 9.05 -1.90 -13.19
C ASN A 10 8.64 -1.00 -12.00
N CYS A 11 7.93 0.12 -12.22
CA CYS A 11 7.44 0.96 -11.12
C CYS A 11 5.95 0.76 -10.87
N ILE A 12 5.55 0.76 -9.60
CA ILE A 12 4.14 0.86 -9.19
C ILE A 12 3.75 2.33 -9.09
N SER A 13 2.63 2.69 -9.72
CA SER A 13 1.99 3.99 -9.54
C SER A 13 0.86 3.87 -8.52
N TRP A 14 0.91 4.68 -7.46
CA TRP A 14 -0.02 4.66 -6.35
C TRP A 14 -1.07 5.77 -6.47
N THR A 15 -2.29 5.47 -6.05
CA THR A 15 -3.23 6.49 -5.58
C THR A 15 -3.04 6.63 -4.07
N LEU A 16 -3.09 7.84 -3.52
CA LEU A 16 -2.91 8.10 -2.09
C LEU A 16 -4.01 9.02 -1.56
N GLU A 17 -4.54 8.70 -0.39
CA GLU A 17 -5.39 9.61 0.37
C GLU A 17 -4.60 10.22 1.53
N TRP A 18 -4.72 11.54 1.67
CA TRP A 18 -4.16 12.33 2.76
C TRP A 18 -5.28 12.83 3.65
N ARG A 19 -5.22 12.55 4.94
CA ARG A 19 -6.18 13.03 5.94
C ARG A 19 -5.47 13.89 6.96
N PHE A 20 -5.90 15.13 7.14
CA PHE A 20 -5.29 16.05 8.10
C PHE A 20 -6.06 16.01 9.41
N ASN A 21 -5.48 15.42 10.45
CA ASN A 21 -6.18 15.00 11.68
C ASN A 21 -7.07 16.06 12.33
N SER A 22 -6.60 17.31 12.39
CA SER A 22 -7.30 18.42 13.05
C SER A 22 -8.30 19.14 12.13
N THR A 23 -8.63 18.56 10.98
CA THR A 23 -9.49 19.12 9.95
C THR A 23 -10.33 18.04 9.28
N ASP A 24 -11.39 18.44 8.58
CA ASP A 24 -12.18 17.53 7.73
C ASP A 24 -11.62 17.42 6.30
N ILE A 25 -10.38 17.88 6.07
CA ILE A 25 -9.77 17.89 4.73
C ILE A 25 -9.20 16.52 4.40
N VAL A 26 -9.67 16.03 3.25
CA VAL A 26 -9.16 14.84 2.59
C VAL A 26 -8.68 15.24 1.19
N LEU A 27 -7.43 14.93 0.88
CA LEU A 27 -6.84 15.15 -0.44
C LEU A 27 -6.45 13.82 -1.07
N THR A 28 -6.62 13.69 -2.38
CA THR A 28 -6.24 12.49 -3.11
C THR A 28 -5.24 12.83 -4.19
N ASP A 29 -4.15 12.06 -4.22
CA ASP A 29 -3.20 12.07 -5.32
C ASP A 29 -3.33 10.81 -6.16
N HIS A 30 -3.16 10.95 -7.47
CA HIS A 30 -3.14 9.85 -8.41
C HIS A 30 -1.78 9.75 -9.11
N GLU A 31 -1.48 8.57 -9.63
CA GLU A 31 -0.28 8.30 -10.44
C GLU A 31 1.04 8.65 -9.74
N ILE A 32 1.09 8.46 -8.42
CA ILE A 32 2.29 8.73 -7.62
C ILE A 32 3.32 7.63 -7.83
N ASP A 33 4.50 8.00 -8.31
CA ASP A 33 5.61 7.07 -8.45
C ASP A 33 6.04 6.52 -7.08
N GLU A 34 6.23 5.20 -6.96
CA GLU A 34 6.64 4.57 -5.71
C GLU A 34 7.99 5.06 -5.15
N HIS A 35 8.83 5.69 -5.98
CA HIS A 35 10.09 6.29 -5.58
C HIS A 35 9.95 7.74 -5.10
N ALA A 36 8.77 8.35 -5.23
CA ALA A 36 8.50 9.68 -4.69
C ALA A 36 8.60 9.69 -3.16
N THR A 37 9.06 10.80 -2.60
CA THR A 37 9.10 11.02 -1.14
C THR A 37 7.82 11.70 -0.67
N LEU A 38 7.37 11.37 0.53
CA LEU A 38 6.18 12.00 1.11
C LEU A 38 6.37 13.52 1.31
N LEU A 39 7.60 13.96 1.57
CA LEU A 39 7.95 15.38 1.67
C LEU A 39 7.56 16.16 0.41
N SER A 40 7.98 15.68 -0.77
CA SER A 40 7.68 16.33 -2.05
C SER A 40 6.18 16.37 -2.37
N LEU A 41 5.44 15.35 -1.96
CA LEU A 41 3.97 15.30 -2.11
C LEU A 41 3.29 16.29 -1.15
N LEU A 42 3.74 16.39 0.09
CA LEU A 42 3.22 17.36 1.07
C LEU A 42 3.51 18.80 0.67
N GLU A 43 4.69 19.10 0.14
CA GLU A 43 5.04 20.45 -0.37
C GLU A 43 4.01 20.93 -1.40
N LYS A 44 3.55 20.04 -2.28
CA LYS A 44 2.50 20.34 -3.26
C LYS A 44 1.19 20.72 -2.59
N HIS A 45 0.74 19.94 -1.61
CA HIS A 45 -0.55 20.15 -0.93
C HIS A 45 -0.57 21.34 0.01
N LEU A 46 0.57 21.64 0.64
CA LEU A 46 0.72 22.75 1.59
C LEU A 46 1.21 24.05 0.91
N SER A 47 1.33 24.05 -0.42
CA SER A 47 1.48 25.25 -1.23
C SER A 47 0.20 26.13 -1.15
N PRO A 48 0.26 27.44 -1.50
CA PRO A 48 -0.88 28.33 -1.32
C PRO A 48 -2.01 27.93 -2.26
N GLY A 49 -2.99 27.20 -1.75
CA GLY A 49 -4.09 26.63 -2.52
C GLY A 49 -5.45 27.24 -2.21
N PRO A 50 -6.53 26.68 -2.77
CA PRO A 50 -7.92 27.09 -2.52
C PRO A 50 -8.39 26.82 -1.09
N TRP A 51 -7.75 25.90 -0.36
CA TRP A 51 -8.07 25.51 1.03
C TRP A 51 -7.56 26.50 2.09
N LYS A 52 -7.65 27.80 1.79
CA LYS A 52 -7.13 28.85 2.67
C LYS A 52 -7.78 28.74 4.05
N ASP A 53 -6.95 28.90 5.09
CA ASP A 53 -7.28 28.88 6.52
C ASP A 53 -7.30 27.51 7.20
N GLN A 54 -7.86 26.46 6.58
CA GLN A 54 -7.96 25.14 7.25
C GLN A 54 -6.61 24.42 7.36
N LEU A 55 -5.79 24.45 6.29
CA LEU A 55 -4.44 23.86 6.32
C LEU A 55 -3.36 24.84 6.81
N THR A 56 -3.74 26.02 7.28
CA THR A 56 -2.78 27.08 7.67
C THR A 56 -1.83 26.62 8.76
N GLN A 57 -2.32 25.85 9.75
CA GLN A 57 -1.47 25.34 10.82
C GLN A 57 -0.41 24.36 10.30
N TYR A 58 -0.80 23.47 9.38
CA TYR A 58 0.11 22.51 8.74
C TYR A 58 1.16 23.22 7.87
N ARG A 59 0.75 24.25 7.15
CA ARG A 59 1.63 25.08 6.32
C ARG A 59 2.62 25.92 7.12
N ASN A 60 2.24 26.35 8.31
CA ASN A 60 3.10 27.13 9.21
C ASN A 60 4.04 26.25 10.03
N THR A 61 3.91 24.93 9.93
CA THR A 61 4.77 23.95 10.59
C THR A 61 5.83 23.48 9.60
N GLU A 62 7.05 23.26 10.07
CA GLU A 62 8.10 22.66 9.24
C GLU A 62 7.64 21.26 8.79
N LEU A 63 7.73 20.97 7.49
CA LEU A 63 7.19 19.73 6.92
C LEU A 63 7.81 18.48 7.54
N ARG A 64 9.07 18.57 7.98
CA ARG A 64 9.80 17.48 8.65
C ARG A 64 9.33 17.22 10.08
N ASP A 65 8.66 18.18 10.70
CA ASP A 65 8.14 18.02 12.06
C ASP A 65 6.75 17.38 12.06
N LEU A 66 6.06 17.35 10.91
CA LEU A 66 4.78 16.66 10.77
C LEU A 66 4.93 15.16 11.02
N LYS A 67 3.97 14.59 11.74
CA LYS A 67 3.93 13.15 12.02
C LYS A 67 2.94 12.50 11.06
N LEU A 68 3.44 11.59 10.23
CA LEU A 68 2.63 10.88 9.25
C LEU A 68 2.43 9.45 9.71
N PHE A 69 1.20 8.96 9.66
CA PHE A 69 0.85 7.61 10.10
C PHE A 69 0.01 6.86 9.07
N ILE A 70 0.25 5.56 8.95
CA ILE A 70 -0.56 4.63 8.16
C ILE A 70 -0.94 3.43 9.02
N GLN A 71 -2.18 2.95 8.93
CA GLN A 71 -2.61 1.73 9.61
C GLN A 71 -1.99 0.50 8.95
N LYS A 72 -1.38 -0.41 9.72
CA LYS A 72 -0.70 -1.60 9.13
C LYS A 72 -1.65 -2.54 8.40
N SER A 73 -2.89 -2.66 8.86
CA SER A 73 -3.93 -3.48 8.23
C SER A 73 -5.24 -2.71 8.19
N ALA A 74 -5.66 -2.31 6.98
CA ALA A 74 -6.92 -1.58 6.78
C ALA A 74 -8.17 -2.44 7.07
N LYS A 75 -8.02 -3.76 7.22
CA LYS A 75 -9.13 -4.67 7.55
C LYS A 75 -9.36 -4.83 9.05
N GLU A 76 -8.39 -4.45 9.88
CA GLU A 76 -8.40 -4.69 11.32
C GLU A 76 -8.38 -3.35 12.05
N SER A 77 -9.50 -2.94 12.66
CA SER A 77 -9.60 -1.64 13.35
C SER A 77 -8.55 -1.47 14.44
N GLU A 78 -8.23 -2.55 15.15
CA GLU A 78 -7.23 -2.58 16.23
C GLU A 78 -5.79 -2.73 15.71
N SER A 79 -5.59 -2.74 14.39
CA SER A 79 -4.24 -2.80 13.83
C SER A 79 -3.44 -1.58 14.27
N PRO A 80 -2.20 -1.76 14.74
CA PRO A 80 -1.34 -0.63 15.07
C PRO A 80 -1.02 0.20 13.83
N TYR A 81 -0.66 1.44 14.06
CA TYR A 81 -0.20 2.37 13.06
C TYR A 81 1.32 2.34 12.95
N ARG A 82 1.82 2.61 11.75
CA ARG A 82 3.25 2.84 11.49
C ARG A 82 3.47 4.33 11.28
N GLN A 83 4.45 4.89 11.98
CA GLN A 83 4.94 6.24 11.67
C GLN A 83 5.83 6.20 10.43
N LEU A 84 5.55 7.08 9.47
CA LEU A 84 6.27 7.21 8.21
C LEU A 84 7.41 8.22 8.33
N ASN A 85 8.48 7.99 7.58
CA ASN A 85 9.56 8.94 7.37
C ASN A 85 9.29 9.75 6.09
N VAL A 86 9.25 11.08 6.22
CA VAL A 86 8.91 11.96 5.09
C VAL A 86 9.95 11.94 3.96
N GLU A 87 11.20 11.57 4.25
CA GLU A 87 12.32 11.59 3.30
C GLU A 87 12.52 10.25 2.57
N GLU A 88 11.88 9.17 3.03
CA GLU A 88 12.03 7.84 2.44
C GLU A 88 11.05 7.61 1.27
N PRO A 89 11.44 6.81 0.25
CA PRO A 89 10.56 6.47 -0.87
C PRO A 89 9.26 5.79 -0.43
N LEU A 90 8.14 6.20 -1.00
CA LEU A 90 6.79 5.71 -0.67
C LEU A 90 6.71 4.17 -0.70
N GLY A 91 7.14 3.54 -1.79
CA GLY A 91 7.02 2.11 -2.01
C GLY A 91 7.69 1.29 -0.92
N LYS A 92 8.85 1.73 -0.42
CA LYS A 92 9.56 1.07 0.69
C LYS A 92 8.74 1.11 1.98
N GLN A 93 8.06 2.21 2.24
CA GLN A 93 7.31 2.43 3.47
C GLN A 93 5.97 1.70 3.49
N LEU A 94 5.36 1.51 2.31
CA LEU A 94 4.11 0.76 2.16
C LEU A 94 4.30 -0.76 2.26
N ARG A 95 5.53 -1.28 2.17
CA ARG A 95 5.80 -2.73 2.28
C ARG A 95 5.29 -3.32 3.60
N GLY A 96 4.65 -4.48 3.49
CA GLY A 96 4.08 -5.18 4.65
C GLY A 96 2.88 -4.46 5.28
N THR A 97 2.26 -3.52 4.55
CA THR A 97 0.99 -2.90 4.92
C THR A 97 -0.12 -3.57 4.11
N LEU A 98 -1.19 -4.04 4.76
CA LEU A 98 -2.38 -4.55 4.08
C LEU A 98 -3.29 -3.37 3.74
N ILE A 99 -3.28 -2.99 2.46
CA ILE A 99 -4.03 -1.88 1.91
C ILE A 99 -5.32 -2.40 1.26
N VAL A 100 -6.44 -1.70 1.46
CA VAL A 100 -7.70 -1.90 0.75
C VAL A 100 -7.93 -0.67 -0.13
N GLU A 101 -8.15 -0.88 -1.42
CA GLU A 101 -8.16 0.18 -2.45
C GLU A 101 -6.83 0.93 -2.54
N TYR A 102 -6.67 2.03 -1.81
CA TYR A 102 -5.47 2.86 -1.79
C TYR A 102 -5.03 3.19 -0.35
N PRO A 103 -3.73 3.41 -0.11
CA PRO A 103 -3.22 3.78 1.20
C PRO A 103 -3.77 5.13 1.66
N THR A 104 -4.16 5.17 2.94
CA THR A 104 -4.57 6.38 3.65
C THR A 104 -3.48 6.81 4.62
N ILE A 105 -2.94 8.01 4.44
CA ILE A 105 -1.93 8.62 5.29
C ILE A 105 -2.58 9.71 6.13
N ASN A 106 -2.48 9.56 7.45
CA ASN A 106 -2.95 10.57 8.39
C ASN A 106 -1.80 11.51 8.76
N VAL A 107 -2.04 12.81 8.65
CA VAL A 107 -1.07 13.88 8.87
C VAL A 107 -1.43 14.61 10.16
N PHE A 108 -0.48 14.63 11.10
CA PHE A 108 -0.61 15.22 12.42
C PHE A 108 0.41 16.34 12.60
N LEU A 109 -0.01 17.39 13.31
CA LEU A 109 0.91 18.41 13.81
C LEU A 109 1.79 17.83 14.93
N PRO A 110 2.97 18.41 15.19
CA PRO A 110 3.85 17.98 16.28
C PRO A 110 3.17 18.01 17.65
N SER A 111 2.26 18.96 17.84
CA SER A 111 1.46 19.17 19.05
C SER A 111 0.27 18.23 19.19
N ASP A 112 -0.13 17.57 18.11
CA ASP A 112 -1.31 16.71 18.14
C ASP A 112 -1.01 15.45 18.96
N ASN A 113 -2.02 15.02 19.70
CA ASN A 113 -2.04 13.73 20.37
C ASN A 113 -2.83 12.73 19.52
N PHE A 114 -2.50 11.45 19.66
CA PHE A 114 -3.20 10.35 19.01
C PHE A 114 -3.52 9.26 20.04
N ASP A 115 -4.61 8.54 19.83
CA ASP A 115 -5.17 7.53 20.72
C ASP A 115 -4.90 6.09 20.25
N PHE A 116 -4.19 5.91 19.14
CA PHE A 116 -3.83 4.60 18.59
C PHE A 116 -2.42 4.15 18.99
N GLU A 117 -2.21 2.83 18.96
CA GLU A 117 -0.89 2.24 19.15
C GLU A 117 -0.01 2.45 17.91
N VAL A 118 1.24 2.89 18.13
CA VAL A 118 2.26 2.98 17.08
C VAL A 118 3.24 1.82 17.21
N GLU A 119 3.52 1.14 16.09
CA GLU A 119 4.50 0.07 15.99
C GLU A 119 5.85 0.54 16.56
N LYS A 120 6.34 -0.16 17.58
CA LYS A 120 7.69 0.06 18.10
C LYS A 120 8.66 -0.50 17.07
N THR A 121 9.45 0.35 16.43
CA THR A 121 10.53 -0.09 15.54
C THR A 121 11.52 -0.90 16.36
N VAL A 122 11.38 -2.23 16.34
CA VAL A 122 12.42 -3.11 16.83
C VAL A 122 13.50 -3.03 15.77
N ASN A 123 14.52 -2.21 16.02
CA ASN A 123 15.75 -2.25 15.26
C ASN A 123 16.26 -3.69 15.34
N LYS A 124 15.93 -4.54 14.36
CA LYS A 124 16.74 -5.70 14.06
C LYS A 124 18.06 -5.12 13.57
N LEU A 125 18.93 -4.81 14.52
CA LEU A 125 20.35 -4.64 14.28
C LEU A 125 20.76 -5.95 13.62
N THR A 126 20.80 -5.97 12.29
CA THR A 126 21.62 -6.93 11.56
C THR A 126 23.00 -6.76 12.15
N LYS A 127 23.37 -7.68 13.03
CA LYS A 127 24.71 -7.83 13.52
C LYS A 127 25.55 -8.05 12.27
N ASP A 128 26.28 -7.01 11.86
CA ASP A 128 27.31 -7.12 10.84
C ASP A 128 28.31 -8.18 11.32
N GLU A 129 28.12 -9.42 10.89
CA GLU A 129 29.17 -10.43 10.98
C GLU A 129 30.18 -10.10 9.90
N LYS A 130 31.14 -9.25 10.26
CA LYS A 130 32.42 -9.13 9.57
C LYS A 130 33.06 -10.53 9.50
N PRO A 131 33.58 -10.96 8.34
CA PRO A 131 34.17 -12.28 8.20
C PRO A 131 35.49 -12.35 9.01
N PRO A 132 35.70 -13.37 9.84
CA PRO A 132 37.03 -13.73 10.28
C PRO A 132 37.71 -14.56 9.18
N ASP A 133 38.75 -13.99 8.57
CA ASP A 133 39.79 -14.76 7.91
C ASP A 133 40.39 -15.74 8.94
N SER A 134 40.13 -17.02 8.79
CA SER A 134 41.12 -18.09 9.02
C SER A 134 40.52 -19.47 8.76
N THR A 135 41.12 -20.13 7.77
CA THR A 135 41.20 -21.57 7.52
C THR A 135 40.70 -22.47 8.65
N THR A 136 39.57 -23.17 8.45
CA THR A 136 39.42 -24.58 8.82
C THR A 136 38.32 -25.21 7.96
N ASP A 137 38.64 -26.34 7.35
CA ASP A 137 37.83 -27.19 6.48
C ASP A 137 36.66 -27.83 7.24
N VAL A 138 35.42 -27.42 6.96
CA VAL A 138 34.17 -28.08 7.40
C VAL A 138 33.10 -27.90 6.31
N PRO A 139 32.38 -28.97 5.91
CA PRO A 139 31.66 -28.99 4.64
C PRO A 139 30.38 -28.13 4.65
N ARG A 140 30.16 -27.52 3.49
CA ARG A 140 28.99 -26.73 3.09
C ARG A 140 27.69 -27.50 3.40
N PRO A 141 26.66 -26.86 3.99
CA PRO A 141 25.36 -27.49 4.10
C PRO A 141 24.83 -27.75 2.69
N GLU A 142 24.69 -29.04 2.40
CA GLU A 142 24.14 -29.61 1.18
C GLU A 142 22.75 -29.03 0.97
N GLY A 143 22.56 -28.31 -0.14
CA GLY A 143 21.23 -27.86 -0.53
C GLY A 143 20.40 -29.12 -0.80
N THR A 144 19.27 -29.26 -0.13
CA THR A 144 18.31 -30.32 -0.45
C THR A 144 17.94 -30.19 -1.93
N GLU A 145 18.22 -31.25 -2.69
CA GLU A 145 17.74 -31.40 -4.06
C GLU A 145 16.21 -31.32 -4.05
N PHE A 146 15.67 -30.35 -4.78
CA PHE A 146 14.25 -30.25 -5.03
C PHE A 146 13.88 -31.41 -5.96
N HIS A 147 13.07 -32.34 -5.47
CA HIS A 147 12.47 -33.39 -6.29
C HIS A 147 11.27 -32.79 -7.04
N GLU A 148 11.31 -32.83 -8.36
CA GLU A 148 10.17 -32.49 -9.22
C GLU A 148 9.19 -33.67 -9.20
N GLU A 149 8.00 -33.49 -8.62
CA GLU A 149 6.93 -34.49 -8.67
C GLU A 149 6.30 -34.46 -10.07
N GLU A 150 6.36 -35.58 -10.78
CA GLU A 150 5.69 -35.75 -12.07
C GLU A 150 4.19 -35.80 -11.80
N ILE A 151 3.45 -34.83 -12.35
CA ILE A 151 2.00 -34.77 -12.22
C ILE A 151 1.44 -35.92 -13.07
N GLU A 152 0.92 -36.96 -12.42
CA GLU A 152 0.22 -38.05 -13.10
C GLU A 152 -0.98 -37.45 -13.86
N GLU A 153 -1.04 -37.71 -15.17
CA GLU A 153 -2.18 -37.34 -16.03
C GLU A 153 -3.37 -38.23 -15.65
N GLY A 154 -3.96 -37.97 -14.48
CA GLY A 154 -5.20 -38.59 -14.05
C GLY A 154 -6.30 -38.19 -15.01
N GLU A 155 -7.00 -39.20 -15.53
CA GLU A 155 -8.13 -39.05 -16.45
C GLU A 155 -9.02 -37.88 -16.03
N PHE A 156 -9.15 -36.90 -16.94
CA PHE A 156 -10.04 -35.77 -16.78
C PHE A 156 -11.43 -36.28 -16.34
N ALA A 157 -11.87 -35.89 -15.14
CA ALA A 157 -13.27 -35.99 -14.79
C ALA A 157 -14.08 -35.25 -15.89
N PRO A 158 -15.09 -35.87 -16.52
CA PRO A 158 -15.66 -35.37 -17.77
C PRO A 158 -16.50 -34.08 -17.68
N ASP A 159 -16.47 -33.35 -16.56
CA ASP A 159 -17.46 -32.29 -16.29
C ASP A 159 -16.88 -30.88 -16.07
N THR A 160 -15.69 -30.57 -16.58
CA THR A 160 -15.25 -29.16 -16.66
C THR A 160 -16.01 -28.45 -17.79
N GLN A 161 -17.23 -27.98 -17.51
CA GLN A 161 -17.99 -27.15 -18.44
C GLN A 161 -17.39 -25.74 -18.52
N VAL A 162 -16.64 -25.50 -19.59
CA VAL A 162 -16.18 -24.16 -19.99
C VAL A 162 -17.31 -23.46 -20.74
N ILE A 163 -17.98 -22.50 -20.09
CA ILE A 163 -18.99 -21.66 -20.72
C ILE A 163 -18.32 -20.44 -21.39
N ASP A 164 -18.37 -20.41 -22.71
CA ASP A 164 -18.02 -19.25 -23.52
C ASP A 164 -19.13 -18.19 -23.40
N LEU A 165 -18.92 -17.12 -22.62
CA LEU A 165 -19.78 -15.94 -22.67
C LEU A 165 -19.48 -15.12 -23.94
N LYS A 166 -20.16 -15.47 -25.03
CA LYS A 166 -20.26 -14.63 -26.23
C LYS A 166 -21.66 -14.71 -26.81
N ASP A 167 -22.57 -13.90 -26.28
CA ASP A 167 -23.48 -13.10 -27.11
C ASP A 167 -24.23 -12.06 -26.25
N SER A 168 -23.91 -10.79 -26.45
CA SER A 168 -24.75 -9.67 -26.03
C SER A 168 -25.66 -9.33 -27.20
N GLY A 169 -26.80 -10.01 -27.29
CA GLY A 169 -27.88 -9.73 -28.23
C GLY A 169 -29.19 -9.45 -27.50
N ALA A 170 -29.77 -8.28 -27.72
CA ALA A 170 -30.79 -7.67 -26.88
C ALA A 170 -32.17 -8.37 -26.86
N SER A 171 -32.82 -8.23 -25.69
CA SER A 171 -34.26 -8.07 -25.45
C SER A 171 -35.18 -9.29 -25.60
N GLN A 172 -35.79 -9.70 -24.48
CA GLN A 172 -37.21 -9.41 -24.27
C GLN A 172 -37.63 -9.63 -22.81
N THR A 173 -38.36 -8.64 -22.32
CA THR A 173 -39.14 -8.58 -21.09
C THR A 173 -40.15 -9.71 -20.97
N ASN A 174 -40.35 -10.25 -19.76
CA ASN A 174 -41.67 -10.67 -19.29
C ASN A 174 -41.69 -10.64 -17.75
N ASN A 175 -42.24 -9.56 -17.20
CA ASN A 175 -42.83 -9.57 -15.86
C ASN A 175 -44.34 -9.71 -16.03
N LEU A 176 -44.94 -10.79 -15.55
CA LEU A 176 -46.22 -10.71 -14.85
C LEU A 176 -46.46 -11.95 -14.00
N ALA A 177 -46.62 -11.72 -12.70
CA ALA A 177 -47.02 -12.70 -11.71
C ALA A 177 -48.46 -13.19 -11.94
N LEU A 178 -48.73 -14.46 -11.61
CA LEU A 178 -50.04 -14.82 -11.06
C LEU A 178 -49.88 -15.93 -10.01
N VAL A 179 -49.99 -15.50 -8.75
CA VAL A 179 -50.34 -16.33 -7.61
C VAL A 179 -51.75 -16.90 -7.84
N LYS A 180 -51.93 -18.20 -7.66
CA LYS A 180 -53.25 -18.75 -7.33
C LYS A 180 -53.15 -19.73 -6.18
N ILE A 181 -53.73 -19.29 -5.07
CA ILE A 181 -54.19 -20.08 -3.93
C ILE A 181 -55.54 -20.67 -4.31
N ALA A 182 -55.69 -21.99 -4.13
CA ALA A 182 -56.92 -22.67 -3.72
C ALA A 182 -56.55 -24.11 -3.34
#